data_AF-A0A316Q4X9-F1
#
_entry.id   AF-A0A316Q4X9-F1
#
_cell.length_a   1.000
_cell.length_b   1.000
_cell.length_c   1.000
_cell.angle_alpha   90.00
_cell.angle_beta   90.00
_cell.angle_gamma   90.00
#
_symmetry.space_group_name_H-M   'P 1'
#
loop_
_entity.id
_entity.type
_entity.pdbx_description
1 polymer ?
#
loop_
_entity_poly.entity_id
_entity_poly.type
_entity_poly.pdbx_seq_one_letter_code
_entity_poly.pdbx_strand_id
1 'polypeptide(L)' 'MTIGYRINEAYWHRGIATETVALLIAYLCDDIGIQTIKAFVMPENKYFERVLMNNGFTKDKNMV' A
#
# COMPACT_ATOMS: atom_id res chain seq x y z
N MET A 1 5.30 4.04 10.85
CA MET A 1 4.02 4.71 10.52
C MET A 1 3.09 3.72 9.84
N THR A 2 1.77 3.88 9.97
CA THR A 2 0.77 3.05 9.30
C THR A 2 0.06 3.86 8.21
N ILE A 3 -0.14 3.27 7.04
CA ILE A 3 -0.95 3.84 5.96
C ILE A 3 -2.13 2.94 5.60
N GLY A 4 -3.20 3.55 5.11
CA GLY A 4 -4.37 2.87 4.56
C GLY A 4 -4.86 3.64 3.34
N TYR A 5 -5.52 2.94 2.43
CA TYR A 5 -6.07 3.54 1.21
C TYR A 5 -7.34 2.82 0.79
N ARG A 6 -8.21 3.54 0.09
CA ARG A 6 -9.42 2.99 -0.53
C ARG A 6 -9.63 3.67 -1.87
N ILE A 7 -9.91 2.86 -2.88
CA ILE A 7 -10.27 3.34 -4.22
C ILE A 7 -11.68 2.85 -4.53
N ASN A 8 -12.50 3.73 -5.09
CA ASN A 8 -13.82 3.36 -5.56
C ASN A 8 -13.71 2.31 -6.68
N GLU A 9 -14.56 1.28 -6.62
CA GLU A 9 -14.60 0.13 -7.54
C GLU A 9 -14.62 0.53 -9.02
N ALA A 10 -15.25 1.65 -9.38
CA ALA A 10 -15.29 2.17 -10.74
C ALA A 10 -13.90 2.47 -11.34
N TYR A 11 -12.88 2.60 -10.49
CA TYR A 11 -11.51 2.96 -10.85
C TYR A 11 -10.50 1.83 -10.63
N TRP A 12 -10.96 0.61 -10.31
CA TRP A 12 -10.08 -0.54 -10.14
C TRP A 12 -9.44 -0.98 -11.45
N HIS A 13 -8.35 -1.76 -11.35
CA HIS A 13 -7.58 -2.31 -12.48
C HIS A 13 -6.94 -1.27 -13.43
N ARG A 14 -6.82 -0.02 -12.99
CA ARG A 14 -6.21 1.07 -13.77
C ARG A 14 -4.82 1.51 -13.27
N GLY A 15 -4.21 0.78 -12.34
CA GLY A 15 -2.91 1.15 -11.75
C GLY A 15 -2.95 2.26 -10.70
N ILE A 16 -4.06 3.00 -10.60
CA ILE A 16 -4.22 4.16 -9.69
C ILE A 16 -3.77 3.86 -8.25
N ALA A 17 -4.23 2.75 -7.66
CA ALA A 17 -3.82 2.39 -6.29
C ALA A 17 -2.32 2.13 -6.16
N THR A 18 -1.69 1.55 -7.18
CA THR A 18 -0.25 1.27 -7.17
C THR A 18 0.56 2.55 -7.26
N GLU A 19 0.20 3.46 -8.17
CA GLU A 19 0.87 4.75 -8.33
C GLU A 19 0.71 5.64 -7.10
N THR A 20 -0.51 5.72 -6.54
CA THR A 20 -0.77 6.49 -5.32
C THR A 20 0.06 5.99 -4.14
N VAL A 21 0.15 4.66 -3.97
CA VAL A 21 0.96 4.07 -2.88
C VAL A 21 2.45 4.32 -3.12
N ALA A 22 2.95 4.24 -4.36
CA ALA A 22 4.34 4.53 -4.69
C ALA A 22 4.72 5.98 -4.33
N LEU A 23 3.89 6.94 -4.76
CA LEU A 23 4.10 8.36 -4.46
C LEU A 23 4.07 8.65 -2.96
N LEU A 24 3.14 8.02 -2.23
CA LEU A 24 3.07 8.16 -0.79
C LEU A 24 4.31 7.61 -0.09
N ILE A 25 4.83 6.45 -0.51
CA ILE A 25 6.06 5.88 0.06
C ILE A 25 7.24 6.80 -0.21
N ALA A 26 7.40 7.28 -1.45
CA ALA A 26 8.49 8.18 -1.82
C ALA A 26 8.48 9.43 -0.92
N TYR A 27 7.31 10.08 -0.79
CA TYR A 27 7.17 11.23 0.10
C TYR A 27 7.52 10.91 1.56
N LEU A 28 6.98 9.81 2.09
CA LEU A 28 7.20 9.45 3.49
C LEU A 28 8.65 9.07 3.79
N CYS A 29 9.32 8.37 2.88
CA CYS A 29 10.69 7.91 3.06
C CYS A 29 11.70 9.02 2.74
N ASP A 30 11.55 9.66 1.58
CA ASP A 30 12.57 10.55 1.03
C ASP A 30 12.47 11.96 1.62
N ASP A 31 11.25 12.50 1.75
CA ASP A 31 11.05 13.86 2.26
C ASP A 31 10.90 13.90 3.78
N ILE A 32 10.18 12.93 4.37
CA ILE A 32 9.88 12.91 5.81
C ILE A 32 10.89 12.07 6.61
N GLY A 33 11.62 11.15 5.98
CA GLY A 33 12.62 10.31 6.65
C GLY A 33 12.03 9.14 7.46
N ILE A 34 10.85 8.64 7.09
CA ILE A 34 10.22 7.50 7.76
C ILE A 34 10.95 6.20 7.40
N GLN A 35 11.44 5.49 8.41
CA GLN A 35 12.21 4.27 8.21
C GLN A 35 11.37 3.00 8.02
N THR A 36 10.11 3.00 8.48
CA THR A 36 9.26 1.81 8.42
C THR A 36 7.80 2.20 8.24
N ILE A 37 7.21 1.66 7.18
CA ILE A 37 5.81 1.82 6.83
C ILE A 37 5.11 0.48 6.99
N LYS A 38 4.00 0.48 7.72
CA LYS A 38 3.07 -0.65 7.82
C LYS A 38 1.81 -0.30 7.03
N ALA A 39 1.19 -1.29 6.43
CA ALA A 39 -0.06 -1.10 5.71
C ALA A 39 -1.04 -2.20 6.08
N PHE A 40 -2.31 -1.83 6.20
CA PHE A 40 -3.39 -2.78 6.41
C PHE A 40 -4.23 -2.87 5.14
N VAL A 41 -4.55 -4.09 4.74
CA VAL A 41 -5.48 -4.37 3.65
C VAL A 41 -6.62 -5.22 4.20
N MET A 42 -7.83 -4.94 3.73
CA MET A 42 -8.95 -5.80 4.08
C MET A 42 -8.77 -7.16 3.39
N PRO A 43 -8.88 -8.28 4.12
CA PRO A 43 -8.55 -9.61 3.63
C PRO A 43 -9.47 -10.08 2.49
N GLU A 44 -10.67 -9.51 2.37
CA GLU A 44 -11.63 -9.92 1.33
C GLU A 44 -11.18 -9.52 -0.09
N ASN A 45 -10.14 -8.68 -0.23
CA ASN A 45 -9.77 -8.12 -1.52
C ASN A 45 -8.30 -8.37 -1.90
N LYS A 46 -8.09 -9.48 -2.64
CA LYS A 46 -6.78 -9.91 -3.17
C LYS A 46 -6.06 -8.85 -4.01
N TYR A 47 -6.77 -7.86 -4.55
CA TYR A 47 -6.18 -6.81 -5.36
C TYR A 47 -5.33 -5.83 -4.54
N PHE A 48 -5.69 -5.58 -3.28
CA PHE A 48 -4.94 -4.65 -2.42
C PHE A 48 -3.61 -5.23 -1.92
N GLU A 49 -3.56 -6.54 -1.69
CA GLU A 49 -2.31 -7.23 -1.38
C GLU A 49 -1.29 -7.04 -2.52
N ARG A 50 -1.73 -7.20 -3.76
CA ARG A 50 -0.86 -7.06 -4.94
C ARG A 50 -0.31 -5.65 -5.09
N VAL A 51 -1.11 -4.62 -4.78
CA VAL A 51 -0.66 -3.22 -4.77
C VAL A 51 0.50 -3.02 -3.79
N LEU A 52 0.38 -3.58 -2.57
CA LEU A 52 1.44 -3.48 -1.57
C LEU A 52 2.70 -4.25 -1.99
N MET A 53 2.55 -5.48 -2.49
CA MET A 53 3.69 -6.29 -2.97
C MET A 53 4.43 -5.61 -4.14
N ASN A 54 3.71 -5.01 -5.08
CA ASN A 54 4.31 -4.25 -6.19
C ASN A 54 5.10 -3.03 -5.70
N ASN A 55 4.82 -2.54 -4.49
CA ASN A 55 5.50 -1.42 -3.84
C ASN A 55 6.54 -1.88 -2.80
N GLY A 56 6.98 -3.15 -2.86
CA GLY A 56 8.07 -3.66 -2.02
C GLY A 56 7.66 -4.03 -0.59
N PHE A 57 6.36 -4.01 -0.25
CA PHE A 57 5.91 -4.52 1.03
C PHE A 57 6.06 -6.05 1.09
N THR A 58 6.43 -6.54 2.27
CA THR A 58 6.40 -7.96 2.61
C THR A 58 5.28 -8.24 3.59
N LYS A 59 4.66 -9.41 3.48
CA LYS A 59 3.68 -9.87 4.48
C LYS A 59 4.40 -10.10 5.80
N ASP A 60 3.94 -9.45 6.85
CA ASP A 60 4.37 -9.75 8.20
C ASP A 60 3.85 -11.15 8.57
N LYS A 61 4.76 -12.06 8.93
CA LYS A 61 4.42 -13.44 9.29
C LYS A 61 3.65 -13.54 10.61
N ASN A 62 3.58 -12.44 11.36
CA ASN A 62 2.95 -12.38 12.67
C ASN A 62 1.56 -11.72 12.67
N MET A 63 1.07 -11.27 11.51
CA MET A 63 -0.29 -10.72 11.39
C MET A 63 -1.25 -11.82 10.93
N VAL A 64 -2.13 -12.23 11.84
CA VAL A 64 -3.20 -13.21 11.67
C VAL A 64 -4.42 -12.56 11.02
#